data_AF-A0A812DEC8-F1
#
_entry.id   AF-A0A812DEC8-F1
#
_cell.length_a   1.000
_cell.length_b   1.000
_cell.length_c   1.000
_cell.angle_alpha   90.00
_cell.angle_beta   90.00
_cell.angle_gamma   90.00
#
_symmetry.space_group_name_H-M   'P 1'
#
loop_
_entity.id
_entity.type
_entity.pdbx_description
1 polymer ?
#
loop_
_entity_poly.entity_id
_entity_poly.type
_entity_poly.pdbx_seq_one_letter_code
_entity_poly.pdbx_strand_id
1 'polypeptide(L)'
;MDTGKRLAEKMAEHTETEINTSAALIQLPPYNSINTRSWFIQLEAIFSARKVTRQDTKYASMVQALPASIVEEVEDILLNTPDQLPYTCLKEAILKRTGRSDEELIRDLFSNVSLSDRIPSQLLRLMKSRLGNNTMAEPILRGLWMDRLPPNITQVLALVPVETPLDVVADSADKIYSQAHQKVHQIETTKTTQRLEEEMTPATPELRDLKLSLCRGE
;
A
#
# COMPACT_ATOMS: atom_id res chain seq x y z
N MET A 1 41.04 23.63 56.02
CA MET A 1 41.42 22.67 54.95
C MET A 1 40.95 21.30 55.43
N ASP A 2 40.21 20.48 54.72
CA ASP A 2 39.62 20.57 53.38
C ASP A 2 38.84 19.26 53.17
N THR A 3 37.85 18.94 54.02
CA THR A 3 37.16 17.62 53.92
C THR A 3 35.67 17.64 54.26
N GLY A 4 35.11 18.76 54.73
CA GLY A 4 33.69 18.88 55.09
C GLY A 4 32.76 19.43 54.00
N LYS A 5 33.30 19.87 52.86
CA LYS A 5 32.53 20.61 51.83
C LYS A 5 32.38 19.89 50.48
N ARG A 6 32.99 18.71 50.32
CA ARG A 6 33.08 18.00 49.02
C ARG A 6 32.16 16.78 48.88
N LEU A 7 31.39 16.44 49.91
CA LEU A 7 30.46 15.30 49.89
C LEU A 7 28.97 15.70 49.90
N ALA A 8 28.65 16.97 50.14
CA ALA A 8 27.29 17.52 49.94
C ALA A 8 27.07 18.08 48.52
N GLU A 9 28.14 18.23 47.72
CA GLU A 9 28.09 18.69 46.33
C GLU A 9 28.04 17.51 45.33
N LYS A 10 27.44 16.38 45.75
CA LYS A 10 27.15 15.24 44.87
C LYS A 10 25.67 14.85 44.90
N MET A 11 24.81 15.75 45.39
CA MET A 11 23.36 15.59 45.49
C MET A 11 22.59 16.70 44.74
N ALA A 12 23.17 17.26 43.68
CA ALA A 12 22.50 18.24 42.82
C ALA A 12 22.82 18.04 41.33
N GLU A 13 23.04 16.80 40.90
CA GLU A 13 23.05 16.45 39.49
C GLU A 13 22.14 15.24 39.25
N HIS A 14 20.92 15.32 39.78
CA HIS A 14 19.76 14.76 39.09
C HIS A 14 19.21 15.88 38.21
N THR A 15 19.90 16.14 37.10
CA THR A 15 19.23 16.79 35.97
C THR A 15 18.30 15.76 35.37
N GLU A 16 17.14 15.63 36.01
CA GLU A 16 15.89 15.34 35.33
C GLU A 16 15.85 16.32 34.16
N THR A 17 16.28 15.82 33.00
CA THR A 17 15.79 16.34 31.73
C THR A 17 14.34 15.87 31.64
N GLU A 18 13.49 16.48 32.47
CA GLU A 18 12.12 16.75 32.09
C GLU A 18 12.23 17.55 30.79
N ILE A 19 12.25 16.82 29.68
CA ILE A 19 11.96 17.39 28.39
C ILE A 19 10.52 17.86 28.53
N ASN A 20 10.42 19.13 28.89
CA ASN A 20 9.23 19.96 28.82
C ASN A 20 8.77 19.89 27.36
N THR A 21 8.06 18.80 27.04
CA THR A 21 7.52 18.50 25.70
C THR A 21 6.25 19.33 25.57
N SER A 22 6.46 20.64 25.63
CA SER A 22 5.48 21.64 25.28
C SER A 22 5.36 21.61 23.75
N ALA A 23 4.19 21.19 23.28
CA ALA A 23 3.61 21.62 22.01
C ALA A 23 4.40 21.39 20.70
N ALA A 24 5.26 20.37 20.62
CA ALA A 24 5.59 19.83 19.30
C ALA A 24 4.35 19.10 18.78
N LEU A 25 3.45 19.82 18.10
CA LEU A 25 2.28 19.28 17.40
C LEU A 25 2.71 18.00 16.67
N ILE A 26 2.24 16.86 17.18
CA ILE A 26 2.51 15.59 16.55
C ILE A 26 1.73 15.61 15.24
N GLN A 27 2.43 15.85 14.14
CA GLN A 27 1.86 15.77 12.81
C GLN A 27 1.49 14.32 12.55
N LEU A 28 0.19 14.03 12.63
CA LEU A 28 -0.36 12.71 12.40
C LEU A 28 -0.76 12.55 10.93
N PRO A 29 -0.64 11.34 10.37
CA PRO A 29 -1.12 11.07 9.02
C PRO A 29 -2.65 11.26 8.96
N PRO A 30 -3.17 11.67 7.79
CA PRO A 30 -4.62 11.79 7.60
C PRO A 30 -5.30 10.46 7.90
N TYR A 31 -6.47 10.53 8.54
CA TYR A 31 -7.24 9.35 8.90
C TYR A 31 -7.65 8.56 7.64
N ASN A 32 -7.42 7.24 7.66
CA ASN A 32 -7.77 6.35 6.56
C ASN A 32 -8.96 5.47 6.95
N SER A 33 -10.17 5.89 6.62
CA SER A 33 -11.41 5.14 6.87
C SER A 33 -11.50 3.82 6.09
N ILE A 34 -10.75 3.69 4.98
CA ILE A 34 -10.71 2.46 4.18
C ILE A 34 -9.84 1.39 4.86
N ASN A 35 -8.84 1.82 5.64
CA ASN A 35 -7.97 0.92 6.39
C ASN A 35 -7.57 1.53 7.74
N THR A 36 -8.55 1.60 8.63
CA THR A 36 -8.41 2.14 9.99
C THR A 36 -7.30 1.42 10.78
N ARG A 37 -7.15 0.10 10.59
CA ARG A 37 -6.09 -0.69 11.25
C ARG A 37 -4.70 -0.23 10.85
N SER A 38 -4.41 -0.08 9.55
CA SER A 38 -3.10 0.38 9.10
C SER A 38 -2.80 1.81 9.55
N TRP A 39 -3.82 2.67 9.63
CA TRP A 39 -3.64 4.01 10.20
C TRP A 39 -3.18 3.96 11.66
N PHE A 40 -3.79 3.11 12.50
CA PHE A 40 -3.35 2.92 13.88
C PHE A 40 -1.94 2.33 14.01
N ILE A 41 -1.52 1.43 13.12
CA ILE A 41 -0.13 0.92 13.10
C ILE A 41 0.85 2.07 12.86
N GLN A 42 0.55 2.93 11.88
CA GLN A 42 1.37 4.11 11.59
C GLN A 42 1.39 5.08 12.77
N LEU A 43 0.24 5.29 13.42
CA LEU A 43 0.08 6.15 14.58
C LEU A 43 0.97 5.71 15.75
N GLU A 44 0.95 4.42 16.09
CA GLU A 44 1.79 3.86 17.17
C GLU A 44 3.28 3.96 16.85
N ALA A 45 3.66 3.76 15.59
CA ALA A 45 5.05 3.91 15.17
C ALA A 45 5.55 5.35 15.37
N ILE A 46 4.71 6.35 15.08
CA ILE A 46 5.03 7.78 15.31
C ILE A 46 5.15 8.07 16.81
N PHE A 47 4.22 7.59 17.62
CA PHE A 47 4.29 7.78 19.07
C PHE A 47 5.54 7.12 19.66
N SER A 48 5.86 5.91 19.23
CA SER A 48 7.07 5.20 19.65
C SER A 48 8.34 5.96 19.26
N ALA A 49 8.45 6.39 18.00
CA ALA A 49 9.59 7.15 17.49
C ALA A 49 9.82 8.47 18.24
N ARG A 50 8.73 9.12 18.67
CA ARG A 50 8.77 10.38 19.44
C ARG A 50 8.80 10.17 20.96
N LYS A 51 8.91 8.93 21.44
CA LYS A 51 8.88 8.56 22.87
C LYS A 51 7.64 9.07 23.61
N VAL A 52 6.51 9.15 22.92
CA VAL A 52 5.22 9.55 23.48
C VAL A 52 4.60 8.33 24.17
N THR A 53 4.82 8.25 25.48
CA THR A 53 4.36 7.12 26.31
C THR A 53 3.10 7.45 27.10
N ARG A 54 2.85 8.73 27.39
CA ARG A 54 1.70 9.20 28.16
C ARG A 54 0.38 9.01 27.39
N GLN A 55 -0.59 8.35 28.01
CA GLN A 55 -1.91 8.11 27.45
C GLN A 55 -2.65 9.41 27.12
N ASP A 56 -2.58 10.41 28.00
CA ASP A 56 -3.25 11.71 27.80
C ASP A 56 -2.73 12.41 26.53
N THR A 57 -1.41 12.38 26.31
CA THR A 57 -0.78 12.99 25.13
C THR A 57 -1.16 12.24 23.86
N LYS A 58 -1.20 10.90 23.89
CA LYS A 58 -1.68 10.09 22.77
C LYS A 58 -3.15 10.36 22.47
N TYR A 59 -4.00 10.43 23.50
CA TYR A 59 -5.43 10.70 23.39
C TYR A 59 -5.67 12.08 22.77
N ALA A 60 -5.06 13.14 23.31
CA ALA A 60 -5.22 14.49 22.78
C ALA A 60 -4.74 14.62 21.33
N SER A 61 -3.64 13.93 20.97
CA SER A 61 -3.15 13.90 19.58
C SER A 61 -4.12 13.15 18.67
N MET A 62 -4.63 12.01 19.12
CA MET A 62 -5.58 11.19 18.37
C MET A 62 -6.88 11.95 18.10
N VAL A 63 -7.49 12.57 19.11
CA VAL A 63 -8.72 13.36 18.96
C VAL A 63 -8.55 14.49 17.93
N GLN A 64 -7.38 15.15 17.89
CA GLN A 64 -7.08 16.18 16.89
C GLN A 64 -6.99 15.64 15.45
N ALA A 65 -6.65 14.36 15.26
CA ALA A 65 -6.49 13.76 13.95
C ALA A 65 -7.76 13.05 13.43
N LEU A 66 -8.79 12.92 14.26
CA LEU A 66 -10.05 12.27 13.86
C LEU A 66 -10.91 13.23 13.03
N PRO A 67 -11.49 12.76 11.90
CA PRO A 67 -12.48 13.53 11.17
C PRO A 67 -13.82 13.56 11.92
N ALA A 68 -14.65 14.57 11.66
CA ALA A 68 -15.93 14.79 12.33
C ALA A 68 -16.85 13.54 12.31
N SER A 69 -16.89 12.81 11.19
CA SER A 69 -17.69 11.58 11.07
C SER A 69 -17.31 10.49 12.06
N ILE A 70 -16.04 10.43 12.48
CA ILE A 70 -15.57 9.43 13.44
C ILE A 70 -15.75 9.95 14.87
N VAL A 71 -15.63 11.27 15.07
CA VAL A 71 -15.92 11.93 16.35
C VAL A 71 -17.38 11.70 16.75
N GLU A 72 -18.32 11.85 15.82
CA GLU A 72 -19.75 11.54 16.03
C GLU A 72 -19.95 10.07 16.44
N GLU A 73 -19.28 9.13 15.78
CA GLU A 73 -19.36 7.69 16.09
C GLU A 73 -18.82 7.32 17.47
N VAL A 74 -17.99 8.15 18.09
CA VAL A 74 -17.39 7.91 19.43
C VAL A 74 -17.69 9.01 20.45
N GLU A 75 -18.70 9.83 20.19
CA GLU A 75 -19.04 10.99 21.02
C GLU A 75 -19.29 10.61 22.48
N ASP A 76 -19.98 9.49 22.74
CA ASP A 76 -20.25 8.97 24.08
C ASP A 76 -18.98 8.68 24.90
N ILE A 77 -17.91 8.26 24.23
CA ILE A 77 -16.60 7.98 24.84
C ILE A 77 -15.80 9.26 25.05
N LEU A 78 -15.97 10.24 24.16
CA LEU A 78 -15.34 11.56 24.33
C LEU A 78 -15.98 12.33 25.49
N LEU A 79 -17.32 12.27 25.60
CA LEU A 79 -18.08 12.87 26.70
C LEU A 79 -17.81 12.17 28.03
N ASN A 80 -17.64 10.85 28.03
CA ASN A 80 -17.30 10.05 29.21
C ASN A 80 -15.91 9.44 29.07
N THR A 81 -14.89 10.30 29.01
CA THR A 81 -13.51 9.83 28.86
C THR A 81 -13.11 8.96 30.05
N PRO A 82 -12.68 7.70 29.83
CA PRO A 82 -12.32 6.81 30.94
C PRO A 82 -11.02 7.25 31.62
N ASP A 83 -11.00 7.16 32.95
CA ASP A 83 -9.85 7.59 33.78
C ASP A 83 -8.59 6.74 33.55
N GLN A 84 -8.77 5.50 33.11
CA GLN A 84 -7.68 4.57 32.84
C GLN A 84 -7.56 4.28 31.34
N LEU A 85 -6.35 4.47 30.81
CA LEU A 85 -6.00 4.17 29.43
C LEU A 85 -6.93 4.81 28.37
N PRO A 86 -7.17 6.14 28.43
CA PRO A 86 -8.12 6.83 27.55
C PRO A 86 -7.85 6.62 26.06
N TYR A 87 -6.58 6.61 25.66
CA TYR A 87 -6.20 6.35 24.27
C TYR A 87 -6.48 4.90 23.85
N THR A 88 -6.18 3.93 24.70
CA THR A 88 -6.45 2.51 24.39
C THR A 88 -7.95 2.25 24.24
N CYS A 89 -8.77 2.76 25.16
CA CYS A 89 -10.22 2.64 25.08
C CYS A 89 -10.79 3.27 23.80
N LEU A 90 -10.37 4.51 23.48
CA LEU A 90 -10.83 5.19 22.28
C LEU A 90 -10.41 4.44 21.01
N LYS A 91 -9.16 3.96 20.94
CA LYS A 91 -8.65 3.16 19.82
C LYS A 91 -9.47 1.90 19.59
N GLU A 92 -9.75 1.14 20.65
CA GLU A 92 -10.54 -0.09 20.56
C GLU A 92 -11.97 0.19 20.10
N ALA A 93 -12.59 1.24 20.63
CA ALA A 93 -13.94 1.63 20.23
C ALA A 93 -14.03 2.06 18.78
N ILE A 94 -13.09 2.88 18.29
CA ILE A 94 -13.03 3.26 16.88
C ILE A 94 -12.85 2.02 16.02
N LEU A 95 -11.91 1.12 16.36
CA LEU A 95 -11.72 -0.12 15.63
C LEU A 95 -12.97 -1.01 15.61
N LYS A 96 -13.78 -0.98 16.67
CA LYS A 96 -15.03 -1.75 16.76
C LYS A 96 -16.18 -1.13 15.97
N ARG A 97 -16.35 0.19 16.01
CA ARG A 97 -17.49 0.90 15.39
C ARG A 97 -17.24 1.23 13.92
N THR A 98 -16.00 1.55 13.58
CA THR A 98 -15.57 1.93 12.21
C THR A 98 -14.90 0.77 11.47
N GLY A 99 -14.64 -0.34 12.17
CA GLY A 99 -14.16 -1.56 11.54
C GLY A 99 -15.25 -2.11 10.63
N ARG A 100 -14.95 -2.20 9.32
CA ARG A 100 -15.81 -2.95 8.38
C ARG A 100 -16.01 -4.36 8.91
N SER A 101 -17.24 -4.84 8.79
CA SER A 101 -17.53 -6.24 9.06
C SER A 101 -16.71 -7.14 8.14
N ASP A 102 -16.44 -8.35 8.60
CA ASP A 102 -15.75 -9.36 7.80
C ASP A 102 -16.44 -9.60 6.46
N GLU A 103 -17.78 -9.56 6.44
CA GLU A 103 -18.58 -9.71 5.22
C GLU A 103 -18.38 -8.55 4.23
N GLU A 104 -18.29 -7.31 4.71
CA GLU A 104 -18.03 -6.14 3.87
C GLU A 104 -16.61 -6.15 3.30
N LEU A 105 -15.61 -6.58 4.08
CA LEU A 105 -14.24 -6.76 3.59
C LEU A 105 -14.17 -7.81 2.50
N ILE A 106 -14.89 -8.92 2.69
CA ILE A 106 -15.00 -9.99 1.70
C ILE A 106 -15.71 -9.49 0.44
N ARG A 107 -16.85 -8.79 0.57
CA ARG A 107 -17.61 -8.23 -0.55
C ARG A 107 -16.78 -7.20 -1.35
N ASP A 108 -16.01 -6.37 -0.65
CA ASP A 108 -15.07 -5.42 -1.26
C ASP A 108 -13.98 -6.15 -2.05
N LEU A 109 -13.45 -7.25 -1.52
CA LEU A 109 -12.50 -8.11 -2.21
C LEU A 109 -13.07 -8.68 -3.51
N PHE A 110 -14.33 -9.12 -3.48
CA PHE A 110 -15.03 -9.63 -4.66
C PHE A 110 -15.31 -8.54 -5.71
N SER A 111 -15.58 -7.30 -5.29
CA SER A 111 -16.11 -6.26 -6.19
C SER A 111 -15.06 -5.27 -6.68
N ASN A 112 -14.08 -4.91 -5.85
CA ASN A 112 -13.25 -3.71 -6.03
C ASN A 112 -11.75 -4.00 -6.18
N VAL A 113 -11.32 -5.26 -6.08
CA VAL A 113 -9.91 -5.64 -6.21
C VAL A 113 -9.67 -6.27 -7.58
N SER A 114 -9.05 -5.52 -8.49
CA SER A 114 -8.69 -5.95 -9.84
C SER A 114 -7.18 -5.85 -10.10
N LEU A 115 -6.67 -6.66 -11.03
CA LEU A 115 -5.25 -6.69 -11.36
C LEU A 115 -4.77 -5.43 -12.11
N SER A 116 -5.66 -4.65 -12.74
CA SER A 116 -5.42 -3.40 -13.52
C SER A 116 -3.96 -3.11 -13.92
N ASP A 117 -3.12 -2.57 -13.01
CA ASP A 117 -1.70 -2.25 -13.25
C ASP A 117 -0.72 -2.88 -12.24
N ARG A 118 -1.10 -3.99 -11.58
CA ARG A 118 -0.32 -4.61 -10.50
C ARG A 118 0.26 -5.95 -10.93
N ILE A 119 1.41 -6.29 -10.35
CA ILE A 119 1.93 -7.66 -10.43
C ILE A 119 1.14 -8.60 -9.50
N PRO A 120 1.01 -9.89 -9.86
CA PRO A 120 0.26 -10.89 -9.11
C PRO A 120 0.54 -10.94 -7.59
N SER A 121 1.79 -10.80 -7.15
CA SER A 121 2.14 -10.79 -5.72
C SER A 121 1.64 -9.55 -4.97
N GLN A 122 1.64 -8.39 -5.62
CA GLN A 122 1.08 -7.16 -5.04
C GLN A 122 -0.43 -7.27 -4.87
N LEU A 123 -1.11 -7.91 -5.83
CA LEU A 123 -2.53 -8.22 -5.71
C LEU A 123 -2.77 -9.10 -4.49
N LEU A 124 -2.02 -10.19 -4.33
CA LEU A 124 -2.16 -11.09 -3.19
C LEU A 124 -1.95 -10.37 -1.85
N ARG A 125 -0.89 -9.55 -1.75
CA ARG A 125 -0.61 -8.76 -0.53
C ARG A 125 -1.72 -7.78 -0.21
N LEU A 126 -2.29 -7.13 -1.23
CA LEU A 126 -3.42 -6.24 -1.04
C LEU A 126 -4.65 -7.01 -0.55
N MET A 127 -4.94 -8.18 -1.13
CA MET A 127 -6.04 -9.03 -0.70
C MET A 127 -5.87 -9.48 0.77
N LYS A 128 -4.68 -9.92 1.16
CA LYS A 128 -4.34 -10.26 2.56
C LYS A 128 -4.47 -9.05 3.48
N SER A 129 -3.99 -7.88 3.06
CA SER A 129 -4.08 -6.63 3.85
C SER A 129 -5.52 -6.17 4.05
N ARG A 130 -6.42 -6.40 3.08
CA ARG A 130 -7.85 -6.07 3.22
C ARG A 130 -8.54 -6.99 4.21
N LEU A 131 -8.15 -8.26 4.25
CA LEU A 131 -8.70 -9.24 5.16
C LEU A 131 -8.18 -9.06 6.61
N GLY A 132 -6.96 -8.55 6.77
CA GLY A 132 -6.38 -8.27 8.09
C GLY A 132 -6.24 -9.54 8.92
N ASN A 133 -6.75 -9.53 10.16
CA ASN A 133 -6.75 -10.68 11.07
C ASN A 133 -7.85 -11.71 10.74
N ASN A 134 -8.74 -11.40 9.82
CA ASN A 134 -9.78 -12.34 9.45
C ASN A 134 -9.15 -13.40 8.53
N THR A 135 -8.98 -14.61 9.03
CA THR A 135 -8.38 -15.69 8.26
C THR A 135 -9.47 -16.31 7.39
N MET A 136 -9.68 -15.81 6.16
CA MET A 136 -10.30 -16.67 5.15
C MET A 136 -9.40 -17.89 4.99
N ALA A 137 -10.01 -19.05 4.81
CA ALA A 137 -9.27 -20.25 4.48
C ALA A 137 -8.42 -19.98 3.23
N GLU A 138 -7.12 -20.30 3.32
CA GLU A 138 -6.16 -20.11 2.23
C GLU A 138 -6.64 -20.65 0.87
N PRO A 139 -7.40 -21.77 0.77
CA PRO A 139 -7.98 -22.24 -0.49
C PRO A 139 -8.96 -21.25 -1.13
N ILE A 140 -9.78 -20.56 -0.34
CA ILE A 140 -10.75 -19.58 -0.84
C ILE A 140 -10.02 -18.35 -1.37
N LEU A 141 -9.04 -17.86 -0.61
CA LEU A 141 -8.19 -16.74 -1.04
C LEU A 141 -7.41 -17.08 -2.31
N ARG A 142 -6.89 -18.31 -2.42
CA ARG A 142 -6.20 -18.81 -3.61
C ARG A 142 -7.11 -18.79 -4.83
N GLY A 143 -8.32 -19.36 -4.72
CA GLY A 143 -9.30 -19.37 -5.82
C GLY A 143 -9.64 -17.96 -6.27
N LEU A 144 -9.95 -17.06 -5.32
CA LEU A 144 -10.30 -15.68 -5.63
C LEU A 144 -9.14 -14.91 -6.28
N TRP A 145 -7.91 -15.12 -5.80
CA TRP A 145 -6.73 -14.50 -6.39
C TRP A 145 -6.51 -15.02 -7.82
N MET A 146 -6.64 -16.34 -8.05
CA MET A 146 -6.55 -16.93 -9.39
C MET A 146 -7.61 -16.39 -10.34
N ASP A 147 -8.87 -16.23 -9.91
CA ASP A 147 -9.95 -15.66 -10.73
C ASP A 147 -9.68 -14.22 -11.19
N ARG A 148 -8.78 -13.49 -10.52
CA ARG A 148 -8.41 -12.11 -10.86
C ARG A 148 -7.18 -12.05 -11.76
N LEU A 149 -6.50 -13.17 -12.02
CA LEU A 149 -5.32 -13.22 -12.87
C LEU A 149 -5.70 -13.50 -14.34
N PRO A 150 -4.95 -12.94 -15.30
CA PRO A 150 -5.04 -13.27 -16.70
C PRO A 150 -4.92 -14.78 -16.97
N PRO A 151 -5.64 -15.30 -18.00
CA PRO A 151 -5.71 -16.73 -18.28
C PRO A 151 -4.34 -17.35 -18.59
N ASN A 152 -3.41 -16.58 -19.18
CA ASN A 152 -2.05 -17.03 -19.46
C ASN A 152 -1.22 -17.32 -18.20
N ILE A 153 -1.55 -16.69 -17.08
CA ILE A 153 -0.88 -16.93 -15.79
C ILE A 153 -1.57 -18.07 -15.07
N THR A 154 -2.91 -18.06 -14.98
CA THR A 154 -3.68 -19.08 -14.26
C THR A 154 -3.47 -20.49 -14.83
N GLN A 155 -3.36 -20.64 -16.16
CA GLN A 155 -3.09 -21.94 -16.80
C GLN A 155 -1.76 -22.56 -16.34
N VAL A 156 -0.72 -21.75 -16.19
CA VAL A 156 0.59 -22.21 -15.73
C VAL A 156 0.57 -22.51 -14.23
N LEU A 157 -0.13 -21.67 -13.45
CA LEU A 157 -0.27 -21.87 -12.01
C LEU A 157 -1.16 -23.06 -11.64
N ALA A 158 -2.09 -23.48 -12.52
CA ALA A 158 -2.93 -24.65 -12.30
C ALA A 158 -2.13 -25.97 -12.22
N LEU A 159 -0.90 -25.98 -12.74
CA LEU A 159 0.03 -27.12 -12.66
C LEU A 159 0.76 -27.17 -11.31
N VAL A 160 0.70 -26.10 -10.51
CA VAL A 160 1.37 -26.02 -9.21
C VAL A 160 0.53 -26.74 -8.15
N PRO A 161 1.12 -27.61 -7.32
CA PRO A 161 0.39 -28.30 -6.25
C PRO A 161 -0.35 -27.32 -5.33
N VAL A 162 -1.58 -27.68 -4.93
CA VAL A 162 -2.43 -26.86 -4.05
C VAL A 162 -1.80 -26.62 -2.68
N GLU A 163 -1.03 -27.60 -2.19
CA GLU A 163 -0.26 -27.53 -0.92
C GLU A 163 0.88 -26.50 -0.95
N THR A 164 1.21 -25.96 -2.12
CA THR A 164 2.25 -24.92 -2.23
C THR A 164 1.72 -23.64 -1.58
N PRO A 165 2.45 -23.05 -0.61
CA PRO A 165 2.02 -21.83 0.06
C PRO A 165 1.76 -20.72 -0.95
N LEU A 166 0.65 -20.01 -0.77
CA LEU A 166 0.15 -19.05 -1.75
C LEU A 166 1.16 -17.92 -2.08
N ASP A 167 2.02 -17.54 -1.13
CA ASP A 167 3.07 -16.54 -1.36
C ASP A 167 4.12 -17.00 -2.38
N VAL A 168 4.50 -18.28 -2.37
CA VAL A 168 5.47 -18.86 -3.32
C VAL A 168 4.86 -18.95 -4.72
N VAL A 169 3.56 -19.23 -4.80
CA VAL A 169 2.80 -19.24 -6.05
C VAL A 169 2.71 -17.83 -6.64
N ALA A 170 2.49 -16.82 -5.80
CA ALA A 170 2.53 -15.41 -6.21
C ALA A 170 3.88 -14.98 -6.76
N ASP A 171 4.99 -15.36 -6.13
CA ASP A 171 6.33 -15.04 -6.65
C ASP A 171 6.60 -15.72 -8.01
N SER A 172 6.05 -16.91 -8.22
CA SER A 172 6.12 -17.62 -9.50
C SER A 172 5.25 -16.94 -10.57
N ALA A 173 4.08 -16.45 -10.17
CA ALA A 173 3.17 -15.69 -11.03
C ALA A 173 3.80 -14.38 -11.52
N ASP A 174 4.57 -13.68 -10.67
CA ASP A 174 5.29 -12.46 -11.06
C ASP A 174 6.33 -12.71 -12.17
N LYS A 175 7.02 -13.86 -12.12
CA LYS A 175 7.97 -14.26 -13.17
C LYS A 175 7.26 -14.49 -14.51
N ILE A 176 6.08 -15.11 -14.49
CA ILE A 176 5.28 -15.35 -15.69
C ILE A 176 4.71 -14.02 -16.22
N TYR A 177 4.24 -13.15 -15.33
CA TYR A 177 3.70 -11.84 -15.66
C TYR A 177 4.75 -10.95 -16.34
N SER A 178 5.99 -10.91 -15.84
CA SER A 178 7.07 -10.11 -16.44
C SER A 178 7.48 -10.60 -17.84
N GLN A 179 7.53 -11.93 -18.05
CA GLN A 179 7.80 -12.53 -19.36
C GLN A 179 6.70 -12.23 -20.39
N ALA A 180 5.43 -12.21 -19.96
CA ALA A 180 4.31 -11.85 -20.82
C ALA A 180 4.37 -10.38 -21.28
N HIS A 181 4.73 -9.46 -20.37
CA HIS A 181 4.86 -8.02 -20.68
C HIS A 181 6.06 -7.71 -21.60
N GLN A 182 7.18 -8.44 -21.45
CA GLN A 182 8.32 -8.30 -22.37
C GLN A 182 7.97 -8.69 -23.82
N LYS A 183 7.13 -9.72 -24.02
CA LYS A 183 6.68 -10.11 -25.35
C LYS A 183 5.79 -9.04 -26.00
N VAL A 184 4.93 -8.37 -25.22
CA VAL A 184 4.08 -7.28 -25.73
C VAL A 184 4.93 -6.10 -26.22
N HIS A 185 5.97 -5.71 -25.48
CA HIS A 185 6.86 -4.61 -25.87
C HIS A 185 7.70 -4.91 -27.12
N GLN A 186 8.03 -6.18 -27.38
CA GLN A 186 8.69 -6.61 -28.64
C GLN A 186 7.74 -6.58 -29.84
N ILE A 187 6.43 -6.75 -29.64
CA ILE A 187 5.44 -6.69 -30.72
C ILE A 187 5.13 -5.23 -31.11
N GLU A 188 5.14 -4.30 -30.16
CA GLU A 188 4.93 -2.86 -30.42
C GLU A 188 6.10 -2.22 -31.18
N THR A 189 7.33 -2.60 -30.84
CA THR A 189 8.54 -2.15 -31.56
C THR A 189 8.58 -2.69 -32.99
N THR A 190 8.20 -3.95 -33.21
CA THR A 190 8.17 -4.53 -34.57
C THR A 190 7.05 -3.96 -35.44
N LYS A 191 5.86 -3.66 -34.88
CA LYS A 191 4.80 -2.96 -35.62
C LYS A 191 5.16 -1.52 -35.97
N THR A 192 5.91 -0.82 -35.11
CA THR A 192 6.35 0.56 -35.38
C THR A 192 7.46 0.61 -36.43
N THR A 193 8.39 -0.36 -36.42
CA THR A 193 9.40 -0.50 -37.47
C THR A 193 8.78 -0.86 -38.82
N GLN A 194 7.84 -1.81 -38.88
CA GLN A 194 7.16 -2.16 -40.14
C GLN A 194 6.35 -0.99 -40.73
N ARG A 195 5.78 -0.12 -39.88
CA ARG A 195 4.99 1.04 -40.32
C ARG A 195 5.85 2.23 -40.81
N LEU A 196 7.12 2.31 -40.40
CA LEU A 196 8.07 3.30 -40.95
C LEU A 196 8.77 2.78 -42.22
N GLU A 197 8.82 1.47 -42.44
CA GLU A 197 9.38 0.84 -43.64
C GLU A 197 8.40 0.88 -44.84
N GLU A 198 7.07 0.82 -44.61
CA GLU A 198 6.06 1.01 -45.68
C GLU A 198 5.94 2.48 -46.15
N GLU A 199 6.27 3.46 -45.30
CA GLU A 199 6.25 4.92 -45.60
C GLU A 199 7.57 5.42 -46.23
N MET A 200 8.43 4.52 -46.72
CA MET A 200 9.62 4.89 -47.49
C MET A 200 9.74 4.06 -48.77
N THR A 201 8.60 3.80 -49.41
CA THR A 201 8.55 3.38 -50.81
C THR A 201 8.39 4.64 -51.69
N PRO A 202 9.30 4.93 -52.64
CA PRO A 202 9.12 6.07 -53.54
C PRO A 202 8.00 5.77 -54.52
N ALA A 203 6.78 6.16 -54.16
CA ALA A 203 5.66 6.27 -55.08
C ALA A 203 5.87 7.49 -55.99
N THR A 204 6.60 7.32 -57.10
CA THR A 204 6.47 8.20 -58.27
C THR A 204 6.59 7.38 -59.57
N PRO A 205 5.48 7.20 -60.33
CA PRO A 205 5.54 6.60 -61.67
C PRO A 205 6.20 7.51 -62.73
N GLU A 206 6.59 8.75 -62.38
CA GLU A 206 7.15 9.77 -63.28
C GLU A 206 8.62 9.51 -63.70
N LEU A 207 9.37 8.65 -63.00
CA LEU A 207 10.78 8.39 -63.32
C LEU A 207 11.01 7.32 -64.41
N ARG A 208 9.95 6.66 -64.90
CA ARG A 208 10.05 5.75 -66.06
C ARG A 208 9.99 6.48 -67.39
N ASP A 209 9.23 7.58 -67.47
CA ASP A 209 9.06 8.34 -68.71
C ASP A 209 10.31 9.16 -69.08
N LEU A 210 11.09 9.61 -68.08
CA LEU A 210 12.32 10.37 -68.33
C LEU A 210 13.52 9.52 -68.79
N LYS A 211 13.42 8.18 -68.75
CA LYS A 211 14.48 7.28 -69.26
C LYS A 211 14.30 6.87 -70.72
N LEU A 212 13.14 7.11 -71.33
CA LEU A 212 12.85 6.76 -72.72
C LEU A 212 13.08 7.92 -73.70
N SER A 213 13.23 9.16 -73.21
CA SER A 213 13.50 10.36 -74.01
C SER A 213 14.99 10.65 -74.25
N LEU A 214 15.91 9.91 -73.64
CA LEU A 214 17.36 10.10 -73.80
C LEU A 214 18.05 9.03 -74.69
N CYS A 215 17.29 8.11 -75.29
CA CYS A 215 17.79 7.09 -76.23
C CYS A 215 17.36 7.34 -77.69
N ARG A 216 16.98 8.57 -78.06
CA ARG A 216 16.75 8.97 -79.45
C ARG A 216 17.33 10.36 -79.69
N GLY A 217 18.55 10.38 -80.20
CA GLY A 217 19.30 11.59 -80.53
C GLY A 217 20.69 11.24 -81.05
N GLU A 218 20.75 10.44 -82.12
CA GLU A 218 21.84 10.43 -83.11
C GLU A 218 21.24 10.79 -84.46
#